data_AF-A0A382KKZ9-F1
#
_entry.id   AF-A0A382KKZ9-F1
#
_cell.length_a   1.000
_cell.length_b   1.000
_cell.length_c   1.000
_cell.angle_alpha   90.00
_cell.angle_beta   90.00
_cell.angle_gamma   90.00
#
_symmetry.space_group_name_H-M   'P 1'
#
loop_
_entity.id
_entity.type
_entity.pdbx_description
1 polymer ?
#
loop_
_entity_poly.entity_id
_entity_poly.type
_entity_poly.pdbx_seq_one_letter_code
_entity_poly.pdbx_strand_id
1 'polypeptide(L)'
;MDPILEYEWLLTRRHFLELASTGIGVAALATLFNEDLAGQPRVGSQEVPQGLPGIPHFAPKAKRVIYLFQSGAPSQHELFDYKPRLAELVGSELPESVRGDQRLTAMTAAQQSFPIVPSVYE
;
A
#
# COMPACT_ATOMS: atom_id res chain seq x y z
N MET A 1 11.48 -33.89 24.14
CA MET A 1 10.94 -33.88 22.76
C MET A 1 10.18 -35.17 22.59
N ASP A 2 8.88 -35.06 22.31
CA ASP A 2 8.03 -36.22 22.05
C ASP A 2 8.00 -36.46 20.53
N PRO A 3 8.57 -37.57 20.03
CA PRO A 3 8.71 -37.81 18.60
C PRO A 3 7.36 -37.98 17.89
N ILE A 4 6.30 -38.35 18.61
CA ILE A 4 4.95 -38.52 18.04
C ILE A 4 4.37 -37.15 17.72
N LEU A 5 4.50 -36.19 18.65
CA LEU A 5 4.03 -34.82 18.45
C LEU A 5 4.78 -34.10 17.32
N GLU A 6 6.09 -34.34 17.20
CA GLU A 6 6.90 -33.80 16.11
C GLU A 6 6.46 -34.34 14.74
N TYR A 7 6.15 -35.64 14.66
CA TYR A 7 5.62 -36.26 13.45
C TYR A 7 4.24 -35.68 13.07
N GLU A 8 3.35 -35.50 14.05
CA GLU A 8 2.04 -34.89 13.81
C GLU A 8 2.16 -33.45 13.30
N TRP A 9 3.10 -32.66 13.83
CA TRP A 9 3.34 -31.29 13.38
C TRP A 9 3.83 -31.24 11.93
N LEU A 10 4.78 -32.11 11.56
CA LEU A 10 5.32 -32.23 10.20
C LEU A 10 4.26 -32.62 9.15
N LEU A 11 3.19 -33.30 9.55
CA LEU A 11 2.07 -33.66 8.67
C LEU A 11 1.09 -32.50 8.42
N THR A 12 1.11 -31.45 9.25
CA THR A 12 0.15 -30.35 9.09
C THR A 12 0.55 -29.42 7.94
N ARG A 13 -0.43 -29.05 7.10
CA ARG A 13 -0.25 -28.05 6.04
C ARG A 13 0.26 -26.71 6.57
N ARG A 14 -0.19 -26.31 7.76
CA ARG A 14 0.21 -25.06 8.41
C ARG A 14 1.70 -25.05 8.69
N HIS A 15 2.23 -26.09 9.32
CA HIS A 15 3.64 -26.18 9.65
C HIS A 15 4.52 -26.31 8.39
N PHE A 16 4.06 -27.05 7.38
CA PHE A 16 4.73 -27.09 6.07
C PHE A 16 4.84 -25.70 5.43
N LEU A 17 3.75 -24.93 5.38
CA LEU A 17 3.75 -23.58 4.79
C LEU A 17 4.57 -22.59 5.62
N GLU A 18 4.55 -22.71 6.95
CA GLU A 18 5.37 -21.91 7.86
C GLU A 18 6.86 -22.11 7.56
N LEU A 19 7.31 -23.37 7.47
CA LEU A 19 8.70 -23.70 7.12
C LEU A 19 9.08 -23.25 5.70
N ALA A 20 8.20 -23.46 4.70
CA ALA A 20 8.46 -23.12 3.31
C ALA A 20 8.53 -21.60 3.06
N SER A 21 7.75 -20.81 3.81
CA SER A 21 7.66 -19.35 3.63
C SER A 21 9.01 -18.65 3.85
N THR A 22 9.80 -19.13 4.81
CA THR A 22 11.12 -18.56 5.14
C THR A 22 12.13 -18.82 4.03
N GLY A 23 12.17 -20.05 3.49
CA GLY A 23 13.12 -20.43 2.43
C GLY A 23 12.89 -19.68 1.12
N ILE A 24 11.62 -19.62 0.67
CA ILE A 24 11.25 -18.89 -0.55
C ILE A 24 11.46 -17.38 -0.36
N GLY A 25 11.12 -16.84 0.82
CA GLY A 25 11.34 -15.43 1.16
C GLY A 25 12.81 -15.04 1.12
N VAL A 26 13.70 -15.86 1.70
CA VAL A 26 15.16 -15.62 1.66
C VAL A 26 15.70 -15.72 0.24
N ALA A 27 15.24 -16.68 -0.57
CA ALA A 27 15.65 -16.77 -1.98
C ALA A 27 15.22 -15.52 -2.78
N ALA A 28 13.98 -15.05 -2.60
CA ALA A 28 13.50 -13.82 -3.24
C ALA A 28 14.29 -12.59 -2.77
N LEU A 29 14.53 -12.47 -1.46
CA LEU A 29 15.31 -11.37 -0.88
C LEU A 29 16.77 -11.39 -1.37
N ALA A 30 17.38 -12.57 -1.50
CA ALA A 30 18.69 -12.71 -2.10
C ALA A 30 18.69 -12.25 -3.57
N THR A 31 17.66 -12.56 -4.37
CA THR A 31 17.59 -12.07 -5.75
C THR A 31 17.44 -10.55 -5.84
N LEU A 32 16.65 -9.94 -4.96
CA LEU A 32 16.47 -8.49 -4.93
C LEU A 32 17.73 -7.76 -4.48
N PHE A 33 18.42 -8.24 -3.43
CA PHE A 33 19.67 -7.62 -2.97
C PHE A 33 20.89 -7.95 -3.83
N ASN A 34 20.85 -8.99 -4.65
CA ASN A 34 21.96 -9.31 -5.57
C ASN A 34 22.07 -8.29 -6.71
N GLU A 35 20.97 -7.62 -7.11
CA GLU A 35 21.05 -6.49 -8.05
C GLU A 35 21.80 -5.29 -7.44
N ASP A 36 21.64 -5.03 -6.13
CA ASP A 36 22.35 -3.95 -5.42
C ASP A 36 23.80 -4.33 -5.03
N LEU A 37 24.07 -5.58 -4.67
CA LEU A 37 25.45 -6.05 -4.40
C LEU A 37 26.31 -6.09 -5.66
N ALA A 38 25.70 -6.28 -6.84
CA ALA A 38 26.38 -6.19 -8.14
C ALA A 38 26.63 -4.74 -8.61
N GLY A 39 26.39 -3.73 -7.75
CA GLY A 39 26.83 -2.34 -7.95
C GLY A 39 28.34 -2.16 -7.92
N GLN A 40 29.12 -3.20 -7.58
CA GLN A 40 30.54 -3.24 -7.92
C GLN A 40 30.70 -3.62 -9.40
N PRO A 41 31.40 -2.81 -10.20
CA PRO A 41 31.66 -3.16 -11.60
C PRO A 41 32.39 -4.51 -11.63
N ARG A 42 31.90 -5.43 -12.47
CA ARG A 42 32.68 -6.61 -12.86
C ARG A 42 34.01 -6.11 -13.41
N VAL A 43 35.08 -6.26 -12.64
CA VAL A 43 36.44 -5.97 -13.08
C VAL A 43 36.77 -6.94 -14.21
N GLY A 44 36.54 -6.51 -15.45
CA GLY A 44 36.85 -7.29 -16.64
C GLY A 44 35.73 -7.33 -17.67
N SER A 45 35.41 -6.20 -18.31
CA SER A 45 35.16 -6.14 -19.76
C SER A 45 34.87 -4.69 -20.19
N GLN A 46 35.93 -4.05 -20.71
CA GLN A 46 35.94 -3.06 -21.79
C GLN A 46 35.02 -1.82 -21.71
N GLU A 47 35.68 -0.72 -21.36
CA GLU A 47 35.61 0.62 -21.96
C GLU A 47 34.55 0.88 -23.06
N VAL A 48 33.48 1.59 -22.69
CA VAL A 48 32.86 2.67 -23.48
C VAL A 48 32.40 3.72 -22.47
N PRO A 49 32.70 5.04 -22.63
CA PRO A 49 32.21 6.06 -21.71
C PRO A 49 30.70 6.26 -21.94
N GLN A 50 29.88 5.45 -21.28
CA GLN A 50 28.43 5.53 -21.32
C GLN A 50 27.92 6.53 -20.30
N GLY A 51 27.80 7.79 -20.71
CA GLY A 51 27.05 8.81 -19.97
C GLY A 51 27.56 9.08 -18.55
N LEU A 52 26.89 9.98 -17.83
CA LEU A 52 27.13 10.12 -16.40
C LEU A 52 26.74 8.80 -15.70
N PRO A 53 27.59 8.23 -14.83
CA PRO A 53 27.26 7.01 -14.11
C PRO A 53 25.92 7.19 -13.38
N GLY A 54 24.96 6.31 -13.67
CA GLY A 54 23.62 6.33 -13.09
C GLY A 54 22.53 7.00 -13.93
N ILE A 55 22.84 7.57 -15.10
CA ILE A 55 21.83 8.16 -15.98
C ILE A 55 21.61 7.28 -17.22
N PRO A 56 20.46 6.59 -17.34
CA PRO A 56 20.17 5.81 -18.54
C PRO A 56 20.07 6.73 -19.77
N HIS A 57 20.65 6.29 -20.90
CA HIS A 57 20.57 7.01 -22.18
C HIS A 57 19.14 7.18 -22.72
N PHE A 58 18.17 6.46 -22.15
CA PHE A 58 16.76 6.48 -22.54
C PHE A 58 15.89 6.89 -21.36
N ALA A 59 14.82 7.63 -21.63
CA ALA A 59 13.81 7.95 -20.62
C ALA A 59 13.21 6.65 -20.04
N PRO A 60 13.18 6.48 -18.71
CA PRO A 60 12.62 5.29 -18.09
C PRO A 60 11.13 5.17 -18.41
N LYS A 61 10.67 3.95 -18.72
CA LYS A 61 9.25 3.65 -18.96
C LYS A 61 8.67 2.91 -17.75
N ALA A 62 7.67 3.48 -17.08
CA ALA A 62 6.93 2.77 -16.05
C ALA A 62 6.14 1.62 -16.68
N LYS A 63 6.53 0.37 -16.39
CA LYS A 63 5.86 -0.84 -16.91
C LYS A 63 4.66 -1.28 -16.06
N ARG A 64 4.66 -0.93 -14.77
CA ARG A 64 3.64 -1.34 -13.78
C ARG A 64 3.42 -0.20 -12.79
N VAL A 65 2.16 0.09 -12.50
CA VAL A 65 1.75 1.08 -11.49
C VAL A 65 0.87 0.36 -10.48
N ILE A 66 1.26 0.36 -9.22
CA ILE A 66 0.42 -0.14 -8.12
C ILE A 66 -0.34 1.06 -7.57
N TYR A 67 -1.64 1.13 -7.86
CA TYR A 67 -2.53 2.15 -7.33
C TYR A 67 -3.34 1.55 -6.17
N LEU A 68 -3.08 2.02 -4.96
CA LEU A 68 -3.79 1.59 -3.76
C LEU A 68 -4.88 2.60 -3.44
N PHE A 69 -6.14 2.23 -3.67
CA PHE A 69 -7.30 3.03 -3.25
C PHE A 69 -7.72 2.61 -1.85
N GLN A 70 -7.29 3.35 -0.83
CA GLN A 70 -7.66 3.12 0.56
C GLN A 70 -9.03 3.77 0.85
N SER A 71 -10.08 3.14 0.35
CA SER A 71 -11.46 3.55 0.64
C SER A 71 -11.71 3.49 2.15
N GLY A 72 -11.94 4.65 2.77
CA GLY A 72 -12.24 4.76 4.21
C GLY A 72 -11.04 5.08 5.12
N ALA A 73 -9.83 5.29 4.57
CA ALA A 73 -8.81 6.01 5.31
C ALA A 73 -9.23 7.49 5.46
N PRO A 74 -8.94 8.15 6.59
CA PRO A 74 -9.20 9.59 6.72
C PRO A 74 -8.48 10.29 5.57
N SER A 75 -9.23 11.09 4.81
CA SER A 75 -8.68 11.85 3.70
C SER A 75 -7.55 12.74 4.23
N GLN A 76 -6.61 13.14 3.36
CA GLN A 76 -5.50 14.02 3.77
C GLN A 76 -6.00 15.30 4.48
N HIS A 77 -7.21 15.74 4.18
CA HIS A 77 -7.89 16.90 4.76
C HIS A 77 -8.54 16.62 6.13
N GLU A 78 -8.79 15.37 6.48
CA GLU A 78 -9.40 14.94 7.73
C GLU A 78 -8.39 14.69 8.85
N LEU A 79 -7.10 14.70 8.56
CA LEU A 79 -6.11 14.22 9.52
C LEU A 79 -5.94 15.13 10.74
N PHE A 80 -5.82 16.47 10.60
CA PHE A 80 -5.61 17.37 11.76
C PHE A 80 -6.02 18.84 11.53
N ASP A 81 -6.95 19.12 10.61
CA ASP A 81 -7.35 20.50 10.32
C ASP A 81 -8.56 20.91 11.17
N TYR A 82 -8.44 22.04 11.89
CA TYR A 82 -9.44 22.59 12.80
C TYR A 82 -10.62 23.17 12.03
N LYS A 83 -11.80 22.55 12.17
CA LYS A 83 -13.01 22.87 11.38
C LYS A 83 -14.17 23.29 12.30
N PRO A 84 -14.11 24.49 12.92
CA PRO A 84 -15.12 24.95 13.89
C PRO A 84 -16.53 25.02 13.29
N ARG A 85 -16.60 25.36 12.00
CA ARG A 85 -17.88 25.47 11.29
C ARG A 85 -18.60 24.14 11.13
N LEU A 86 -17.90 23.00 11.14
CA LEU A 86 -18.56 21.69 11.13
C LEU A 86 -19.25 21.40 12.46
N ALA A 87 -18.70 21.89 13.58
CA ALA A 87 -19.32 21.79 14.90
C ALA A 87 -20.58 22.69 15.02
N GLU A 88 -20.62 23.81 14.30
CA GLU A 88 -21.81 24.66 14.24
C GLU A 88 -22.94 24.05 13.38
N LEU A 89 -22.58 23.26 12.37
CA LEU A 89 -23.50 22.69 11.38
C LEU A 89 -23.94 21.26 11.70
N VAL A 90 -23.61 20.73 12.88
CA VAL A 90 -23.93 19.35 13.27
C VAL A 90 -25.42 19.08 13.18
N GLY A 91 -25.77 18.00 12.48
CA GLY A 91 -27.17 17.57 12.28
C GLY A 91 -27.93 18.34 11.21
N SER A 92 -27.34 19.39 10.61
CA SER A 92 -27.89 20.01 9.41
C SER A 92 -27.64 19.14 8.18
N GLU A 93 -28.52 19.24 7.18
CA GLU A 93 -28.39 18.50 5.93
C GLU A 93 -27.18 18.96 5.12
N LEU A 94 -26.51 18.00 4.47
CA LEU A 94 -25.39 18.26 3.58
C LEU A 94 -25.81 19.22 2.44
N PRO A 95 -25.13 20.36 2.27
CA PRO A 95 -25.44 21.31 1.21
C PRO A 95 -25.31 20.68 -0.19
N GLU A 96 -26.21 21.08 -1.09
CA GLU A 96 -26.23 20.59 -2.47
C GLU A 96 -24.92 20.92 -3.22
N SER A 97 -24.28 22.04 -2.88
CA SER A 97 -22.98 22.44 -3.44
C SER A 97 -21.84 21.45 -3.16
N VAL A 98 -21.93 20.68 -2.07
CA VAL A 98 -20.93 19.66 -1.71
C VAL A 98 -21.22 18.34 -2.45
N ARG A 99 -22.49 18.02 -2.65
CA ARG A 99 -22.92 16.80 -3.33
C ARG A 99 -22.74 16.87 -4.85
N GLY A 100 -23.21 17.96 -5.47
CA GLY A 100 -23.22 18.13 -6.92
C GLY A 100 -23.69 16.88 -7.66
N ASP A 101 -22.95 16.49 -8.69
CA ASP A 101 -23.24 15.33 -9.56
C ASP A 101 -22.56 14.02 -9.10
N GLN A 102 -22.10 13.93 -7.85
CA GLN A 102 -21.38 12.75 -7.38
C GLN A 102 -22.25 11.49 -7.38
N ARG A 103 -21.73 10.40 -7.98
CA ARG A 103 -22.40 9.10 -7.97
C ARG A 103 -22.36 8.49 -6.57
N LEU A 104 -23.52 8.37 -5.94
CA LEU A 104 -23.66 7.72 -4.64
C LEU A 104 -23.34 6.22 -4.76
N THR A 105 -22.66 5.71 -3.74
CA THR A 105 -22.53 4.27 -3.56
C THR A 105 -23.90 3.68 -3.18
N ALA A 106 -24.10 2.39 -3.46
CA ALA A 106 -25.35 1.71 -3.10
C ALA A 106 -25.67 1.79 -1.60
N MET A 107 -24.65 1.91 -0.74
CA MET A 107 -24.81 1.98 0.72
C MET A 107 -25.45 3.28 1.20
N THR A 108 -25.27 4.38 0.47
CA THR A 108 -25.76 5.72 0.84
C THR A 108 -26.88 6.22 -0.07
N ALA A 109 -27.15 5.53 -1.19
CA ALA A 109 -28.15 5.95 -2.17
C ALA A 109 -29.60 5.94 -1.63
N ALA A 110 -29.91 5.04 -0.69
CA ALA A 110 -31.24 4.91 -0.09
C ALA A 110 -31.40 5.69 1.22
N GLN A 111 -30.38 6.45 1.64
CA GLN A 111 -30.42 7.18 2.90
C GLN A 111 -31.37 8.39 2.76
N GLN A 112 -32.29 8.55 3.72
CA GLN A 112 -33.30 9.63 3.68
C GLN A 112 -32.71 11.01 4.00
N SER A 113 -31.58 11.04 4.71
CA SER A 113 -30.97 12.24 5.28
C SER A 113 -29.46 12.08 5.30
N PHE A 114 -28.72 13.16 5.08
CA PHE A 114 -27.26 13.20 5.06
C PHE A 114 -26.76 14.27 6.04
N PRO A 115 -26.85 14.00 7.36
CA PRO A 115 -26.47 14.96 8.36
C PRO A 115 -24.96 15.20 8.36
N ILE A 116 -24.56 16.46 8.54
CA ILE A 116 -23.16 16.81 8.81
C ILE A 116 -22.78 16.31 10.20
N VAL A 117 -21.64 15.62 10.27
CA VAL A 117 -21.03 15.11 11.50
C VAL A 117 -19.66 15.77 11.66
N PRO A 118 -19.32 16.30 12.84
CA PRO A 118 -18.03 16.94 13.05
C PRO A 118 -16.91 15.90 13.14
N SER A 119 -15.66 16.35 13.03
CA SER A 119 -14.51 15.51 13.32
C SER A 119 -14.53 15.05 14.78
N VAL A 120 -14.12 13.80 15.01
CA VAL A 120 -13.91 13.26 16.38
C VAL A 120 -12.57 13.76 16.95
N TYR A 121 -11.67 14.22 16.09
CA TYR A 121 -10.34 14.74 16.44
C TYR A 121 -10.37 16.27 16.40
N GLU A 122 -9.91 16.91 17.48
CA GLU A 122 -9.72 18.36 17.64
C GLU A 122 -8.25 18.76 17.48
#